data_AF-A0A660RRA2-F1
#
_entry.id   AF-A0A660RRA2-F1
#
_cell.length_a   1.000
_cell.length_b   1.000
_cell.length_c   1.000
_cell.angle_alpha   90.00
_cell.angle_beta   90.00
_cell.angle_gamma   90.00
#
_symmetry.space_group_name_H-M   'P 1'
#
loop_
_entity.id
_entity.type
_entity.pdbx_description
1 polymer ?
#
loop_
_entity_poly.entity_id
_entity_poly.type
_entity_poly.pdbx_seq_one_letter_code
_entity_poly.pdbx_strand_id
1 'polypeptide(L)'
;MLLGWVLIQIFFSRDFRMVTLTGLVLATGLSGAALVVEPALSRQESGRLFVEAAESMIENDVPIVLYKIHPDRNGVKYALYSRRVPEELHFCSSPEDLEQVKKPFMLLGRGRNLKGFGVFLKKNRARKLIKGSIHRREMVAYSVEPKSFVTSRRQQHNFCCYETIS
;
A
#
# COMPACT_ATOMS: atom_id res chain seq x y z
N MET A 1 32.02 16.14 -5.36
CA MET A 1 33.25 15.35 -5.09
C MET A 1 34.53 16.20 -5.14
N LEU A 2 34.76 17.02 -6.19
CA LEU A 2 35.98 17.85 -6.34
C LEU A 2 36.25 18.83 -5.16
N LEU A 3 35.23 19.51 -4.64
CA LEU A 3 35.36 20.45 -3.51
C LEU A 3 35.79 19.78 -2.18
N GLY A 4 35.25 18.59 -1.88
CA GLY A 4 35.60 17.85 -0.66
C GLY A 4 37.04 17.34 -0.68
N TRP A 5 37.54 16.95 -1.87
CA TRP A 5 38.92 16.48 -2.04
C TRP A 5 39.95 17.59 -1.82
N VAL A 6 39.67 18.79 -2.33
CA VAL A 6 40.52 19.98 -2.15
C VAL A 6 40.60 20.40 -0.68
N LEU A 7 39.48 20.38 0.05
CA LEU A 7 39.44 20.69 1.48
C LEU A 7 40.23 19.69 2.35
N ILE A 8 40.15 18.39 2.05
CA ILE A 8 40.90 17.35 2.78
C ILE A 8 42.41 17.49 2.56
N GLN A 9 42.84 17.92 1.36
CA GLN A 9 44.26 18.17 1.10
C GLN A 9 44.80 19.40 1.83
N ILE A 10 44.00 20.45 1.99
CA ILE A 10 44.45 21.71 2.60
C ILE A 10 44.51 21.63 4.14
N PHE A 11 43.58 20.92 4.78
CA PHE A 11 43.41 20.98 6.24
C PHE A 11 43.97 19.81 7.05
N PHE A 12 44.24 18.64 6.45
CA PHE A 12 44.62 17.44 7.22
C PHE A 12 46.05 16.96 6.92
N SER A 13 46.78 16.61 7.99
CA SER A 13 48.11 15.99 7.94
C SER A 13 48.05 14.61 7.27
N ARG A 14 49.18 14.16 6.70
CA ARG A 14 49.27 12.99 5.79
C ARG A 14 48.65 11.71 6.37
N ASP A 15 48.75 11.51 7.68
CA ASP A 15 48.24 10.32 8.38
C ASP A 15 46.72 10.34 8.58
N PHE A 16 46.12 11.53 8.75
CA PHE A 16 44.68 11.67 8.88
C PHE A 16 43.95 11.66 7.54
N ARG A 17 44.64 11.98 6.44
CA ARG A 17 44.03 12.02 5.09
C ARG A 17 43.39 10.70 4.70
N MET A 18 44.01 9.56 4.99
CA MET A 18 43.42 8.25 4.69
C MET A 18 42.14 8.01 5.51
N VAL A 19 42.17 8.29 6.81
CA VAL A 19 41.00 8.11 7.69
C VAL A 19 39.83 8.99 7.24
N THR A 20 40.09 10.25 6.91
CA THR A 20 39.06 11.18 6.42
C THR A 20 38.53 10.77 5.05
N LEU A 21 39.38 10.23 4.17
CA LEU A 21 38.94 9.70 2.86
C LEU A 21 38.05 8.47 3.02
N THR A 22 38.44 7.52 3.86
CA THR A 22 37.64 6.33 4.15
C THR A 22 36.30 6.71 4.78
N GLY A 23 36.29 7.68 5.70
CA GLY A 23 35.07 8.24 6.27
C GLY A 23 34.16 8.88 5.21
N LEU A 24 34.72 9.64 4.26
CA LEU A 24 33.96 10.24 3.16
C LEU A 24 33.34 9.19 2.22
N VAL A 25 34.09 8.14 1.90
CA VAL A 25 33.63 7.02 1.06
C VAL A 25 32.54 6.21 1.78
N LEU A 26 32.71 5.96 3.07
CA LEU A 26 31.68 5.29 3.88
C LEU A 26 30.40 6.13 3.97
N ALA A 27 30.52 7.43 4.25
CA ALA A 27 29.38 8.34 4.33
C ALA A 27 28.62 8.41 3.01
N THR A 28 29.33 8.52 1.88
CA THR A 28 28.69 8.52 0.56
C THR A 28 28.06 7.17 0.19
N GLY A 29 28.69 6.05 0.58
CA GLY A 29 28.10 4.71 0.43
C GLY A 29 26.82 4.53 1.25
N LEU A 30 26.80 4.99 2.50
CA LEU A 30 25.64 4.98 3.39
C LEU A 30 24.50 5.88 2.87
N SER A 31 24.81 7.09 2.42
CA SER A 31 23.81 7.97 1.80
C SER A 31 23.25 7.40 0.50
N GLY A 32 24.09 6.76 -0.32
CA GLY A 32 23.65 6.04 -1.52
C GLY A 32 22.73 4.87 -1.20
N ALA A 33 23.03 4.10 -0.16
CA ALA A 33 22.17 3.02 0.32
C ALA A 33 20.82 3.53 0.86
N ALA A 34 20.84 4.63 1.63
CA ALA A 34 19.62 5.25 2.15
C ALA A 34 18.64 5.67 1.03
N LEU A 35 19.17 6.26 -0.06
CA LEU A 35 18.37 6.64 -1.24
C LEU A 35 17.68 5.46 -1.93
N VAL A 36 18.17 4.23 -1.76
CA VAL A 36 17.57 3.02 -2.33
C VAL A 36 16.61 2.35 -1.34
N VAL A 37 16.95 2.35 -0.05
CA VAL A 37 16.21 1.65 1.02
C VAL A 37 14.96 2.42 1.45
N GLU A 38 15.05 3.73 1.67
CA GLU A 38 13.92 4.57 2.08
C GLU A 38 12.69 4.44 1.15
N PRO A 39 12.83 4.53 -0.19
CA PRO A 39 11.68 4.38 -1.07
C PRO A 39 11.17 2.94 -1.14
N ALA A 40 11.93 1.93 -0.72
CA ALA A 40 11.46 0.56 -0.62
C ALA A 40 10.61 0.36 0.66
N LEU A 41 11.08 0.87 1.80
CA LEU A 41 10.37 0.85 3.08
C LEU A 41 9.05 1.63 2.99
N SER A 42 9.09 2.86 2.45
CA SER A 42 7.90 3.68 2.22
C SER A 42 6.84 2.97 1.38
N ARG A 43 7.24 2.17 0.37
CA ARG A 43 6.30 1.39 -0.47
C ARG A 43 5.68 0.20 0.26
N GLN A 44 6.43 -0.44 1.16
CA GLN A 44 5.90 -1.52 1.99
C GLN A 44 4.91 -0.98 3.02
N GLU A 45 5.28 0.13 3.67
CA GLU A 45 4.47 0.78 4.68
C GLU A 45 3.16 1.33 4.11
N SER A 46 3.20 1.97 2.93
CA SER A 46 1.99 2.40 2.21
C SER A 46 1.06 1.22 1.89
N GLY A 47 1.62 0.09 1.48
CA GLY A 47 0.86 -1.13 1.22
C GLY A 47 0.20 -1.67 2.48
N ARG A 48 0.96 -1.79 3.56
CA ARG A 48 0.46 -2.25 4.86
C ARG A 48 -0.66 -1.36 5.39
N LEU A 49 -0.45 -0.04 5.41
CA LEU A 49 -1.42 0.93 5.90
C LEU A 49 -2.74 0.86 5.12
N PHE A 50 -2.67 0.68 3.79
CA PHE A 50 -3.87 0.51 2.98
C PHE A 50 -4.63 -0.77 3.34
N VAL A 51 -3.95 -1.91 3.53
CA VAL A 51 -4.61 -3.18 3.87
C VAL A 51 -5.22 -3.10 5.27
N GLU A 52 -4.46 -2.63 6.26
CA GLU A 52 -4.96 -2.46 7.63
C GLU A 52 -6.16 -1.53 7.69
N ALA A 53 -6.12 -0.41 6.98
CA ALA A 53 -7.22 0.53 6.91
C ALA A 53 -8.45 -0.11 6.23
N ALA A 54 -8.27 -0.78 5.09
CA ALA A 54 -9.38 -1.43 4.38
C ALA A 54 -10.06 -2.50 5.25
N GLU A 55 -9.28 -3.34 5.92
CA GLU A 55 -9.80 -4.39 6.81
C GLU A 55 -10.42 -3.82 8.09
N SER A 56 -9.90 -2.71 8.63
CA SER A 56 -10.48 -2.07 9.81
C SER A 56 -11.89 -1.49 9.59
N MET A 57 -12.26 -1.26 8.32
CA MET A 57 -13.56 -0.70 7.93
C MET A 57 -14.65 -1.76 7.71
N ILE A 58 -14.31 -3.04 7.86
CA ILE A 58 -15.21 -4.17 7.66
C ILE A 58 -15.19 -5.08 8.88
N GLU A 59 -16.28 -5.81 9.11
CA GLU A 59 -16.32 -6.83 10.16
C GLU A 59 -15.50 -8.06 9.71
N ASN A 60 -14.96 -8.81 10.68
CA ASN A 60 -14.04 -9.92 10.40
C ASN A 60 -14.69 -11.07 9.61
N ASP A 61 -16.01 -11.18 9.65
CA ASP A 61 -16.81 -12.21 8.96
C ASP A 61 -17.15 -11.84 7.50
N VAL A 62 -16.97 -10.57 7.10
CA VAL A 62 -17.30 -10.09 5.76
C VAL A 62 -16.26 -10.55 4.75
N PRO A 63 -16.58 -11.37 3.72
CA PRO A 63 -15.59 -11.87 2.77
C PRO A 63 -14.88 -10.76 1.98
N ILE A 64 -13.60 -10.98 1.67
CA ILE A 64 -12.77 -10.06 0.87
C ILE A 64 -12.60 -10.63 -0.54
N VAL A 65 -12.94 -9.81 -1.54
CA VAL A 65 -12.87 -10.17 -2.96
C VAL A 65 -11.83 -9.32 -3.67
N LEU A 66 -10.82 -9.98 -4.22
CA LEU A 66 -9.71 -9.39 -4.97
C LEU A 66 -10.00 -9.48 -6.47
N TYR A 67 -10.39 -8.37 -7.09
CA TYR A 67 -10.82 -8.31 -8.48
C TYR A 67 -9.71 -7.95 -9.47
N LYS A 68 -9.51 -8.80 -10.48
CA LYS A 68 -8.42 -8.70 -11.48
C LYS A 68 -7.05 -8.57 -10.81
N ILE A 69 -6.90 -9.24 -9.68
CA ILE A 69 -5.67 -9.37 -8.91
C ILE A 69 -5.34 -10.85 -8.92
N HIS A 70 -4.21 -11.22 -9.52
CA HIS A 70 -3.77 -12.60 -9.49
C HIS A 70 -3.13 -12.95 -8.14
N PRO A 71 -3.33 -14.18 -7.66
CA PRO A 71 -2.74 -14.67 -6.42
C PRO A 71 -1.22 -14.48 -6.42
N ASP A 72 -0.51 -14.78 -7.51
CA ASP A 72 0.96 -14.83 -7.54
C ASP A 72 1.72 -13.50 -7.41
N ARG A 73 1.06 -12.35 -7.58
CA ARG A 73 1.75 -11.04 -7.63
C ARG A 73 1.24 -10.08 -6.57
N ASN A 74 0.20 -9.35 -6.92
CA ASN A 74 -0.41 -8.37 -6.03
C ASN A 74 -1.29 -9.07 -4.98
N GLY A 75 -1.80 -10.27 -5.29
CA GLY A 75 -2.54 -11.11 -4.36
C GLY A 75 -1.69 -11.52 -3.16
N VAL A 76 -0.50 -12.09 -3.40
CA VAL A 76 0.45 -12.43 -2.33
C VAL A 76 0.76 -11.20 -1.49
N LYS A 77 1.02 -10.04 -2.10
CA LYS A 77 1.35 -8.82 -1.35
C LYS A 77 0.20 -8.33 -0.48
N TYR A 78 -1.03 -8.46 -0.96
CA TYR A 78 -2.20 -8.15 -0.14
C TYR A 78 -2.34 -9.15 1.00
N ALA A 79 -2.25 -10.45 0.70
CA ALA A 79 -2.32 -11.52 1.68
C ALA A 79 -1.24 -11.42 2.78
N LEU A 80 -0.02 -10.98 2.42
CA LEU A 80 1.08 -10.76 3.36
C LEU A 80 0.81 -9.65 4.38
N TYR A 81 -0.01 -8.66 4.03
CA TYR A 81 -0.38 -7.56 4.93
C TYR A 81 -1.76 -7.74 5.55
N SER A 82 -2.52 -8.72 5.07
CA SER A 82 -3.86 -9.04 5.54
C SER A 82 -3.78 -9.70 6.90
N ARG A 83 -4.75 -9.41 7.78
CA ARG A 83 -4.93 -10.16 9.03
C ARG A 83 -5.67 -11.48 8.80
N ARG A 84 -6.18 -11.70 7.59
CA ARG A 84 -6.98 -12.86 7.23
C ARG A 84 -6.12 -13.98 6.67
N VAL A 85 -6.62 -15.19 6.81
CA VAL A 85 -5.99 -16.36 6.22
C VAL A 85 -6.07 -16.22 4.69
N PRO A 86 -5.00 -16.52 3.92
CA PRO A 86 -5.03 -16.41 2.46
C PRO A 86 -6.16 -17.18 1.78
N GLU A 87 -6.66 -18.23 2.42
CA GLU A 87 -7.78 -19.07 1.97
C GLU A 87 -9.15 -18.35 2.03
N GLU A 88 -9.28 -17.31 2.87
CA GLU A 88 -10.49 -16.47 2.98
C GLU A 88 -10.54 -15.36 1.92
N LEU A 89 -9.49 -15.22 1.12
CA LEU A 89 -9.39 -14.22 0.05
C LEU A 89 -9.96 -14.80 -1.24
N HIS A 90 -11.06 -14.24 -1.70
CA HIS A 90 -11.69 -14.66 -2.96
C HIS A 90 -11.07 -13.91 -4.14
N PHE A 91 -10.40 -14.61 -5.04
CA PHE A 91 -9.84 -14.03 -6.25
C PHE A 91 -10.83 -14.12 -7.40
N CYS A 92 -11.27 -12.99 -7.93
CA CYS A 92 -12.19 -12.93 -9.06
C CYS A 92 -11.52 -12.27 -10.26
N SER A 93 -11.65 -12.88 -11.43
CA SER A 93 -11.08 -12.32 -12.67
C SER A 93 -12.15 -11.74 -13.58
N SER A 94 -13.39 -12.24 -13.46
CA SER A 94 -14.52 -11.86 -14.29
C SER A 94 -15.59 -11.08 -13.50
N PRO A 95 -16.36 -10.20 -14.16
CA PRO A 95 -17.57 -9.61 -13.59
C PRO A 95 -18.60 -10.64 -13.10
N GLU A 96 -18.71 -11.76 -13.80
CA GLU A 96 -19.72 -12.80 -13.55
C GLU A 96 -19.44 -13.51 -12.23
N ASP A 97 -18.15 -13.71 -11.90
CA ASP A 97 -17.72 -14.26 -10.61
C ASP A 97 -18.22 -13.39 -9.44
N LEU A 98 -18.26 -12.07 -9.61
CA LEU A 98 -18.68 -11.12 -8.57
C LEU A 98 -20.18 -11.19 -8.26
N GLU A 99 -21.01 -11.63 -9.21
CA GLU A 99 -22.45 -11.84 -8.96
C GLU A 99 -22.72 -13.13 -8.16
N GLN A 100 -21.78 -14.08 -8.18
CA GLN A 100 -21.88 -15.34 -7.44
C GLN A 100 -21.41 -15.24 -5.99
N VAL A 101 -20.68 -14.18 -5.63
CA VAL A 101 -20.19 -13.97 -4.26
C VAL A 101 -21.34 -13.60 -3.33
N LYS A 102 -21.41 -14.30 -2.19
CA LYS A 102 -22.37 -14.00 -1.12
C LYS A 102 -22.12 -12.59 -0.57
N LYS A 103 -23.17 -11.78 -0.56
CA LYS A 103 -23.15 -10.41 -0.02
C LYS A 103 -23.52 -10.41 1.48
N PRO A 104 -23.03 -9.45 2.28
CA PRO A 104 -22.13 -8.34 1.94
C PRO A 104 -20.68 -8.79 1.73
N PHE A 105 -19.91 -8.07 0.92
CA PHE A 105 -18.47 -8.34 0.73
C PHE A 105 -17.66 -7.07 0.47
N MET A 106 -16.35 -7.12 0.74
CA MET A 106 -15.42 -6.06 0.38
C MET A 106 -14.81 -6.35 -1.00
N LEU A 107 -14.98 -5.45 -1.94
CA LEU A 107 -14.37 -5.51 -3.27
C LEU A 107 -13.08 -4.69 -3.29
N LEU A 108 -11.97 -5.32 -3.62
CA LEU A 108 -10.67 -4.67 -3.74
C LEU A 108 -10.12 -4.85 -5.15
N GLY A 109 -9.69 -3.75 -5.78
CA GLY A 109 -9.24 -3.78 -7.15
C GLY A 109 -8.37 -2.60 -7.50
N ARG A 110 -7.75 -2.64 -8.69
CA ARG A 110 -7.04 -1.47 -9.21
C ARG A 110 -8.03 -0.40 -9.63
N GLY A 111 -7.74 0.87 -9.35
CA GLY A 111 -8.61 1.99 -9.72
C GLY A 111 -9.01 1.97 -11.21
N ARG A 112 -8.07 1.67 -12.10
CA ARG A 112 -8.32 1.53 -13.55
C ARG A 112 -9.26 0.37 -13.91
N ASN A 113 -9.17 -0.76 -13.21
CA ASN A 113 -10.01 -1.94 -13.47
C ASN A 113 -11.45 -1.72 -12.98
N LEU A 114 -11.61 -0.93 -11.92
CA LEU A 114 -12.91 -0.64 -11.30
C LEU A 114 -13.66 0.51 -11.98
N LYS A 115 -12.98 1.37 -12.77
CA LYS A 115 -13.65 2.42 -13.57
C LYS A 115 -14.69 1.86 -14.55
N GLY A 116 -14.44 0.68 -15.13
CA GLY A 116 -15.41 -0.01 -15.99
C GLY A 116 -16.60 -0.62 -15.25
N PHE A 117 -16.57 -0.65 -13.92
CA PHE A 117 -17.59 -1.28 -13.06
C PHE A 117 -18.59 -0.29 -12.45
N GLY A 118 -18.62 0.96 -12.92
CA GLY A 118 -19.52 1.98 -12.39
C GLY A 118 -21.00 1.54 -12.34
N VAL A 119 -21.45 0.75 -13.32
CA VAL A 119 -22.82 0.19 -13.37
C VAL A 119 -23.03 -0.88 -12.29
N PHE A 120 -22.11 -1.84 -12.15
CA PHE A 120 -22.18 -2.88 -11.10
C PHE A 120 -22.13 -2.27 -9.69
N LEU A 121 -21.24 -1.30 -9.48
CA LEU A 121 -21.11 -0.59 -8.22
C LEU A 121 -22.40 0.16 -7.87
N LYS A 122 -23.03 0.82 -8.86
CA LYS A 122 -24.34 1.47 -8.66
C LYS A 122 -25.47 0.47 -8.39
N LYS A 123 -25.56 -0.62 -9.18
CA LYS A 123 -26.57 -1.69 -9.04
C LYS A 123 -26.53 -2.30 -7.64
N ASN A 124 -25.33 -2.58 -7.12
CA ASN A 124 -25.13 -3.22 -5.82
C ASN A 124 -24.91 -2.24 -4.65
N ARG A 125 -25.26 -0.95 -4.84
CA ARG A 125 -25.13 0.11 -3.83
C ARG A 125 -23.74 0.18 -3.19
N ALA A 126 -22.70 -0.11 -3.96
CA ALA A 126 -21.35 -0.19 -3.44
C ALA A 126 -20.87 1.19 -2.95
N ARG A 127 -20.30 1.24 -1.75
CA ARG A 127 -19.73 2.45 -1.16
C ARG A 127 -18.20 2.35 -1.20
N LYS A 128 -17.54 3.40 -1.68
CA LYS A 128 -16.09 3.48 -1.62
C LYS A 128 -15.66 3.57 -0.15
N LEU A 129 -14.75 2.70 0.27
CA LEU A 129 -14.18 2.68 1.62
C LEU A 129 -12.92 3.53 1.67
N ILE A 130 -11.89 3.07 0.96
CA ILE A 130 -10.57 3.70 0.97
C ILE A 130 -9.90 3.57 -0.40
N LYS A 131 -8.99 4.50 -0.67
CA LYS A 131 -8.08 4.51 -1.81
C LYS A 131 -6.66 4.58 -1.29
N GLY A 132 -5.78 3.77 -1.87
CA GLY A 132 -4.36 3.76 -1.49
C GLY A 132 -3.49 3.19 -2.59
N SER A 133 -2.29 2.76 -2.23
CA SER A 133 -1.36 2.16 -3.19
C SER A 133 -0.67 0.93 -2.62
N ILE A 134 -0.53 -0.10 -3.45
CA ILE A 134 0.34 -1.24 -3.17
C ILE A 134 1.42 -1.24 -4.24
N HIS A 135 2.67 -0.94 -3.85
CA HIS A 135 3.82 -0.91 -4.77
C HIS A 135 3.57 -0.04 -6.03
N ARG A 136 3.20 1.24 -5.83
CA ARG A 136 2.90 2.24 -6.89
C ARG A 136 1.67 1.93 -7.75
N ARG A 137 0.92 0.87 -7.44
CA ARG A 137 -0.35 0.58 -8.11
C ARG A 137 -1.48 1.10 -7.24
N GLU A 138 -2.26 2.01 -7.82
CA GLU A 138 -3.46 2.56 -7.19
C GLU A 138 -4.49 1.44 -6.96
N MET A 139 -4.84 1.24 -5.69
CA MET A 139 -5.83 0.28 -5.22
C MET A 139 -7.01 1.03 -4.62
N VAL A 140 -8.21 0.47 -4.81
CA VAL A 140 -9.44 1.01 -4.24
C VAL A 140 -10.22 -0.14 -3.63
N ALA A 141 -10.74 0.10 -2.42
CA ALA A 141 -11.64 -0.80 -1.73
C ALA A 141 -13.06 -0.21 -1.72
N TYR A 142 -14.04 -1.07 -1.98
CA TYR A 142 -15.46 -0.78 -1.92
C TYR A 142 -16.15 -1.78 -0.99
N SER A 143 -17.13 -1.34 -0.20
CA SER A 143 -18.10 -2.24 0.43
C SER A 143 -19.28 -2.41 -0.50
N VAL A 144 -19.63 -3.65 -0.81
CA VAL A 144 -20.81 -3.98 -1.61
C VAL A 144 -21.94 -4.33 -0.64
N GLU A 145 -23.09 -3.67 -0.80
CA GLU A 145 -24.21 -3.68 0.16
C GLU A 145 -23.85 -3.17 1.58
N PRO A 146 -23.49 -1.87 1.71
CA PRO A 146 -23.03 -1.25 2.95
C PRO A 146 -24.07 -1.21 4.09
N LYS A 147 -25.35 -1.54 3.82
CA LYS A 147 -26.42 -1.51 4.83
C LYS A 147 -26.23 -2.53 5.96
N SER A 148 -25.37 -3.51 5.74
CA SER A 148 -24.99 -4.53 6.72
C SER A 148 -23.73 -4.17 7.52
N PHE A 149 -23.12 -3.01 7.27
CA PHE A 149 -21.87 -2.61 7.93
C PHE A 149 -22.17 -1.64 9.06
N VAL A 150 -21.85 -2.03 10.29
CA VAL A 150 -21.87 -1.13 11.44
C VAL A 150 -20.64 -0.24 11.37
N THR A 151 -20.69 0.84 10.58
CA THR A 151 -19.69 1.91 10.73
C THR A 151 -19.89 2.60 12.07
N SER A 152 -19.13 2.18 13.09
CA SER A 152 -18.94 2.95 14.31
C SER A 152 -18.45 4.35 13.94
N ARG A 153 -19.23 5.39 14.26
CA ARG A 153 -18.91 6.81 14.00
C ARG A 153 -17.51 7.22 14.51
N ARG A 154 -16.91 6.48 15.45
CA ARG A 154 -15.55 6.72 15.94
C ARG A 154 -14.45 6.45 14.92
N GLN A 155 -14.66 5.55 13.96
CA GLN A 155 -13.66 5.26 12.93
C GLN A 155 -13.64 6.29 11.79
N GLN A 156 -14.62 7.18 11.64
CA GLN A 156 -14.55 8.22 10.60
C GLN A 156 -13.61 9.38 10.96
N HIS A 157 -13.40 9.64 12.26
CA HIS A 157 -12.69 10.84 12.70
C HIS A 157 -11.15 10.72 12.64
N ASN A 158 -10.60 9.50 12.70
CA ASN A 158 -9.16 9.27 12.58
C ASN A 158 -8.65 9.31 11.13
N PHE A 159 -9.54 9.36 10.12
CA PHE A 159 -9.14 9.13 8.73
C PHE A 159 -9.01 10.39 7.87
N CYS A 160 -9.50 11.54 8.33
CA CYS A 160 -9.25 12.84 7.68
C CYS A 160 -7.74 13.20 7.66
N CYS A 161 -6.94 12.60 8.55
CA CYS A 161 -5.50 12.84 8.65
C CYS A 161 -4.66 12.05 7.61
N TYR A 162 -5.21 11.05 6.93
CA TYR A 162 -4.46 10.26 5.94
C TYR A 162 -4.61 10.76 4.50
N GLU A 163 -5.58 11.63 4.21
CA GLU A 163 -5.67 12.33 2.91
C GLU A 163 -4.64 13.46 2.77
N THR A 164 -3.97 13.85 3.85
CA THR A 164 -3.02 14.98 3.87
C THR A 164 -1.57 14.56 3.60
N ILE A 165 -1.28 13.25 3.46
CA ILE A 165 0.05 12.74 3.17
C ILE A 165 0.03 12.08 1.77
N SER A 166 -0.08 12.91 0.75
CA SER A 166 0.09 12.51 -0.66
C SER A 166 0.87 13.56 -1.42
#